data_AF-A0A379WWU9-F1
#
_entry.id   AF-A0A379WWU9-F1
#
_cell.length_a   1.000
_cell.length_b   1.000
_cell.length_c   1.000
_cell.angle_alpha   90.00
_cell.angle_beta   90.00
_cell.angle_gamma   90.00
#
_symmetry.space_group_name_H-M   'P 1'
#
loop_
_entity.id
_entity.type
_entity.pdbx_description
1 polymer ?
#
loop_
_entity_poly.entity_id
_entity_poly.type
_entity_poly.pdbx_seq_one_letter_code
_entity_poly.pdbx_strand_id
1 'polypeptide(L)' 'MVQGRNDFGYAGFGGACPPPGDKPHRYQFTVWALNTATLPLDSESSGALVGFMLNAHVIAKAKFTATYGR' A
#
# COMPACT_ATOMS: atom_id res chain seq x y z
N MET A 1 6.09 -14.52 -5.79
CA MET A 1 5.78 -13.33 -4.97
C MET A 1 5.29 -12.24 -5.92
N VAL A 2 4.15 -11.61 -5.65
CA VAL A 2 3.56 -10.56 -6.51
C VAL A 2 3.60 -9.23 -5.76
N GLN A 3 3.90 -8.15 -6.48
CA GLN A 3 3.80 -6.76 -6.01
C GLN A 3 2.94 -5.99 -7.01
N GLY A 4 1.94 -5.25 -6.55
CA GLY A 4 1.11 -4.40 -7.42
C GLY A 4 1.80 -3.09 -7.80
N ARG A 5 1.24 -2.39 -8.79
CA ARG A 5 1.73 -1.11 -9.28
C ARG A 5 1.46 0.02 -8.29
N ASN A 6 2.51 0.77 -7.95
CA ASN A 6 2.43 1.97 -7.13
C ASN A 6 2.20 3.25 -7.98
N ASP A 7 1.99 4.39 -7.32
CA ASP A 7 1.77 5.67 -8.00
C ASP A 7 3.04 6.26 -8.64
N PHE A 8 4.23 5.73 -8.34
CA PHE A 8 5.47 6.02 -9.09
C PHE A 8 5.52 5.27 -10.43
N GLY A 9 4.57 4.37 -10.69
CA GLY A 9 4.37 3.73 -11.97
C GLY A 9 5.01 2.34 -12.13
N TYR A 10 5.58 1.77 -11.07
CA TYR A 10 6.21 0.44 -11.09
C TYR A 10 5.72 -0.47 -9.96
N ALA A 11 5.96 -1.77 -10.09
CA ALA A 11 5.68 -2.76 -9.06
C ALA A 11 6.78 -2.76 -7.98
N GLY A 12 6.42 -2.43 -6.75
CA GLY A 12 7.37 -2.41 -5.62
C GLY A 12 7.17 -1.24 -4.65
N PHE A 13 8.08 -1.13 -3.68
CA PHE A 13 8.05 -0.05 -2.69
C PHE A 13 8.68 1.23 -3.23
N GLY A 14 7.93 2.33 -3.22
CA GLY A 14 8.43 3.68 -3.43
C GLY A 14 8.44 4.45 -2.11
N GLY A 15 9.61 5.00 -1.73
CA GLY A 15 9.82 5.66 -0.44
C GLY A 15 9.15 7.03 -0.29
N ALA A 16 9.38 7.66 0.87
CA ALA A 16 8.89 8.99 1.18
C ALA A 16 9.60 10.07 0.34
N CYS A 17 8.84 10.93 -0.32
CA CYS A 17 9.34 12.09 -1.04
C CYS A 17 8.35 13.27 -0.94
N PRO A 18 8.12 13.81 0.28
CA PRO A 18 7.21 14.93 0.45
C PRO A 18 7.80 16.22 -0.17
N PRO A 19 6.96 17.19 -0.56
CA PRO A 19 7.43 18.48 -1.05
C PRO A 19 8.31 19.20 -0.01
N PRO A 20 9.40 19.88 -0.43
CA PRO A 20 10.23 20.65 0.49
C PRO A 20 9.43 21.73 1.22
N GLY A 21 9.58 21.80 2.55
CA GLY A 21 8.93 22.82 3.39
C GLY A 21 7.44 22.58 3.69
N ASP A 22 6.86 21.47 3.23
CA ASP A 22 5.51 21.07 3.65
C ASP A 22 5.52 20.45 5.06
N LYS A 23 4.36 20.37 5.71
CA LYS A 23 4.22 19.67 6.99
C LYS A 23 4.62 18.19 6.81
N PRO A 24 5.19 17.52 7.83
CA PRO A 24 5.51 16.10 7.72
C PRO A 24 4.31 15.26 7.24
N HIS A 25 4.50 14.53 6.14
CA HIS A 25 3.46 13.67 5.57
C HIS A 25 3.31 12.41 6.43
N ARG A 26 2.12 11.81 6.39
CA ARG A 26 1.79 10.58 7.12
C ARG A 26 1.87 9.38 6.17
N TYR A 27 2.77 8.45 6.47
CA TYR A 27 2.93 7.21 5.72
C TYR A 27 2.30 6.07 6.52
N GLN A 28 1.20 5.53 6.02
CA GLN A 28 0.42 4.48 6.68
C GLN A 28 0.88 3.10 6.21
N PHE A 29 1.53 2.35 7.08
CA PHE A 29 1.93 0.97 6.82
C PHE A 29 0.90 0.05 7.43
N THR A 30 0.23 -0.75 6.59
CA THR A 30 -0.86 -1.63 7.02
C THR A 30 -0.58 -3.08 6.62
N VAL A 31 -0.65 -3.98 7.59
CA VAL A 31 -0.67 -5.43 7.36
C VAL A 31 -2.11 -5.91 7.43
N TRP A 32 -2.49 -6.74 6.47
CA TRP A 32 -3.84 -7.27 6.30
C TRP A 32 -3.81 -8.80 6.45
N ALA A 33 -4.63 -9.33 7.35
CA ALA A 33 -4.91 -10.76 7.43
C ALA A 33 -6.17 -11.05 6.60
N LEU A 34 -6.09 -12.03 5.70
CA LEU A 34 -7.15 -12.35 4.75
C LEU A 34 -7.73 -13.75 4.99
N ASN A 35 -8.99 -13.96 4.61
CA ASN A 35 -9.66 -15.27 4.65
C ASN A 35 -9.43 -16.13 3.39
N THR A 36 -8.57 -15.68 2.48
CA THR A 36 -8.23 -16.39 1.24
C THR A 36 -6.71 -16.55 1.13
N ALA A 37 -6.28 -17.66 0.52
CA ALA A 37 -4.86 -17.95 0.31
C ALA A 37 -4.24 -17.11 -0.83
N THR A 38 -5.04 -16.71 -1.81
CA THR A 38 -4.56 -16.00 -3.00
C THR A 38 -5.56 -14.94 -3.47
N LEU A 39 -5.05 -13.87 -4.07
CA LEU A 39 -5.81 -12.87 -4.80
C LEU A 39 -5.38 -12.89 -6.27
N PRO A 40 -6.30 -12.68 -7.23
CA PRO A 40 -5.97 -12.64 -8.66
C PRO A 40 -5.37 -11.27 -9.02
N LEU A 41 -4.12 -11.05 -8.63
CA LEU A 41 -3.38 -9.80 -8.82
C LEU A 41 -2.06 -10.06 -9.53
N ASP A 42 -1.56 -9.04 -10.23
CA ASP A 42 -0.32 -9.04 -11.00
C ASP A 42 0.47 -7.73 -10.78
N SER A 43 1.53 -7.51 -11.58
CA SER A 43 2.38 -6.32 -11.49
C SER A 43 1.69 -5.02 -11.92
N GLU A 44 0.63 -5.11 -12.71
CA GLU A 44 -0.09 -3.96 -13.27
C GLU A 44 -1.31 -3.56 -12.43
N SER A 45 -1.70 -4.43 -11.49
CA SER A 45 -2.79 -4.21 -10.57
C SER A 45 -2.59 -2.92 -9.76
N SER A 46 -3.50 -1.96 -9.92
CA SER A 46 -3.42 -0.65 -9.26
C SER A 46 -3.60 -0.76 -7.74
N GLY A 47 -3.07 0.21 -7.01
CA GLY A 47 -3.29 0.30 -5.55
C GLY A 47 -4.77 0.28 -5.16
N ALA A 48 -5.66 0.85 -5.99
CA ALA A 48 -7.10 0.82 -5.77
C ALA A 48 -7.70 -0.60 -5.96
N LEU A 49 -7.29 -1.33 -7.00
CA LEU A 49 -7.73 -2.71 -7.23
C LEU A 49 -7.25 -3.64 -6.11
N VAL A 50 -6.00 -3.51 -5.70
CA VAL A 50 -5.44 -4.23 -4.54
C VAL A 50 -6.26 -3.90 -3.30
N GLY A 51 -6.53 -2.62 -3.03
CA GLY A 51 -7.34 -2.18 -1.91
C GLY A 51 -8.77 -2.75 -1.92
N PHE A 52 -9.42 -2.78 -3.08
CA PHE A 52 -10.76 -3.38 -3.25
C PHE A 52 -10.74 -4.87 -2.85
N MET A 53 -9.78 -5.64 -3.39
CA MET A 53 -9.65 -7.07 -3.09
C MET A 53 -9.31 -7.35 -1.63
N LEU A 54 -8.41 -6.55 -1.03
CA LEU A 54 -8.09 -6.66 0.39
C LEU A 54 -9.33 -6.46 1.28
N ASN A 55 -10.14 -5.43 0.99
CA ASN A 55 -11.34 -5.16 1.79
C ASN A 55 -12.42 -6.24 1.63
N ALA A 56 -12.50 -6.91 0.48
CA ALA A 56 -13.43 -8.02 0.27
C ALA A 56 -13.07 -9.27 1.11
N HIS A 57 -11.81 -9.43 1.49
CA HIS A 57 -11.29 -10.65 2.13
C HIS A 57 -10.69 -10.44 3.54
N VAL A 58 -10.66 -9.21 4.04
CA VAL A 58 -10.01 -8.89 5.33
C VAL A 58 -10.73 -9.53 6.51
N ILE A 59 -9.96 -10.14 7.41
CA ILE A 59 -10.42 -10.60 8.73
C ILE A 59 -9.79 -9.82 9.88
N ALA A 60 -8.60 -9.25 9.69
CA ALA A 60 -7.96 -8.34 10.63
C ALA A 60 -6.98 -7.41 9.92
N LYS A 61 -6.68 -6.26 10.53
CA LYS A 61 -5.64 -5.35 10.06
C LYS A 61 -4.90 -4.69 11.22
N ALA A 62 -3.61 -4.49 11.05
CA ALA A 62 -2.77 -3.72 11.96
C ALA A 62 -2.11 -2.59 11.17
N LYS A 63 -2.07 -1.39 11.74
CA LYS A 63 -1.50 -0.20 11.09
C LYS A 63 -0.59 0.54 12.04
N PHE A 64 0.55 0.98 11.55
CA PHE A 64 1.30 2.06 12.16
C PHE A 64 1.48 3.21 11.17
N THR A 65 1.73 4.41 11.70
CA THR A 65 1.95 5.60 10.89
C THR A 65 3.34 6.14 11.21
N ALA A 66 4.18 6.26 10.19
CA ALA A 66 5.43 7.00 10.26
C ALA A 66 5.23 8.40 9.66
N THR A 67 6.04 9.36 10.08
CA THR A 67 6.05 10.71 9.52
C THR A 67 7.41 11.05 8.95
N TYR A 68 7.43 11.83 7.86
CA TYR A 68 8.64 12.36 7.26
C TYR A 68 8.36 13.72 6.61
N GLY A 69 9.28 14.66 6.75
CA GLY A 69 9.28 15.98 6.09
C GLY A 69 10.65 16.21 5.43
N ARG A 70 10.68 17.02 4.36
CA ARG A 70 11.87 17.31 3.57
C ARG A 70 12.23 18.79 3.61
#